data_AF-A0A132CD02-F1
#
_entry.id   AF-A0A132CD02-F1
#
_cell.length_a   1.000
_cell.length_b   1.000
_cell.length_c   1.000
_cell.angle_alpha   90.00
_cell.angle_beta   90.00
_cell.angle_gamma   90.00
#
_symmetry.space_group_name_H-M   'P 1'
#
loop_
_entity.id
_entity.type
_entity.pdbx_description
1 polymer ?
#
loop_
_entity_poly.entity_id
_entity_poly.type
_entity_poly.pdbx_seq_one_letter_code
_entity_poly.pdbx_strand_id
1 'polypeptide(L)'
;MAALERTAYPRFPEVLAPRELQACYTPLPDELEWARRSTRGERPRLGLMVLLKVFQQLHYFPPIDSIPPAVVDHVRAAADIGDTVRFGYDAATSPTLFRHYAAVRGLGRMSART
;
A
#
# COMPACT_ATOMS: atom_id res chain seq x y z
N MET A 1 12.54 -24.49 15.71
CA MET A 1 13.37 -23.85 14.67
C MET A 1 12.89 -22.40 14.55
N ALA A 2 13.51 -21.49 15.30
CA ALA A 2 13.12 -20.08 15.38
C ALA A 2 14.26 -19.25 14.80
N ALA A 3 14.10 -18.77 13.56
CA ALA A 3 15.04 -17.83 12.97
C ALA A 3 14.75 -16.44 13.51
N LEU A 4 15.62 -16.01 14.43
CA LEU A 4 15.66 -14.67 15.00
C LEU A 4 16.18 -13.67 13.95
N GLU A 5 15.28 -13.03 13.21
CA GLU A 5 15.60 -11.82 12.43
C GLU A 5 15.04 -10.61 13.18
N ARG A 6 15.63 -10.39 14.34
CA ARG A 6 15.23 -9.38 15.34
C ARG A 6 16.09 -8.13 15.16
N THR A 7 15.96 -7.48 14.01
CA THR A 7 16.20 -6.04 13.90
C THR A 7 14.85 -5.36 13.76
N ALA A 8 14.51 -4.53 14.75
CA ALA A 8 13.21 -3.87 14.86
C ALA A 8 12.94 -3.00 13.62
N TYR A 9 11.66 -2.94 13.23
CA TYR A 9 11.09 -2.32 12.01
C TYR A 9 11.10 -3.25 10.78
N PRO A 10 9.93 -3.74 10.34
CA PRO A 10 9.82 -4.46 9.08
C PRO A 10 10.28 -3.55 7.94
N ARG A 11 11.04 -4.09 6.98
CA ARG A 11 11.48 -3.36 5.78
C ARG A 11 11.06 -4.15 4.55
N PHE A 12 11.11 -3.53 3.38
CA PHE A 12 10.97 -4.28 2.15
C PHE A 12 12.12 -5.29 2.03
N PRO A 13 11.82 -6.56 1.73
CA PRO A 13 12.87 -7.54 1.45
C PRO A 13 13.58 -7.15 0.15
N GLU A 14 14.89 -7.43 0.06
CA GLU A 14 15.70 -7.16 -1.13
C GLU A 14 15.14 -7.87 -2.37
N VAL A 15 14.58 -9.07 -2.17
CA VAL A 15 13.89 -9.84 -3.20
C VAL A 15 12.45 -10.07 -2.75
N LEU A 16 11.51 -9.42 -3.43
CA LEU A 16 10.09 -9.61 -3.18
C LEU A 16 9.57 -10.76 -4.04
N ALA A 17 9.48 -11.96 -3.45
CA ALA A 17 8.99 -13.12 -4.16
C ALA A 17 7.51 -12.94 -4.56
N PRO A 18 7.08 -13.41 -5.74
CA PRO A 18 5.71 -13.22 -6.24
C PRO A 18 4.64 -13.84 -5.34
N ARG A 19 4.98 -14.91 -4.61
CA ARG A 19 4.08 -15.52 -3.61
C ARG A 19 3.83 -14.59 -2.43
N GLU A 20 4.88 -13.96 -1.92
CA GLU A 20 4.79 -13.03 -0.79
C GLU A 20 4.07 -11.74 -1.23
N LEU A 21 4.34 -11.29 -2.45
CA LEU A 21 3.63 -10.18 -3.07
C LEU A 21 2.11 -10.44 -3.12
N GLN A 22 1.71 -11.61 -3.60
CA GLN A 22 0.31 -12.04 -3.59
C GLN A 22 -0.27 -12.19 -2.17
N ALA A 23 0.47 -12.77 -1.23
CA ALA A 23 -0.05 -13.06 0.12
C ALA A 23 -0.19 -11.80 1.00
N CYS A 24 0.64 -10.78 0.76
CA CYS A 24 0.77 -9.61 1.62
C CYS A 24 0.25 -8.32 1.00
N TYR A 25 0.32 -8.17 -0.32
CA TYR A 25 0.00 -6.92 -1.01
C TYR A 25 -1.25 -7.02 -1.90
N THR A 26 -1.98 -8.14 -1.89
CA THR A 26 -3.28 -8.23 -2.56
C THR A 26 -4.36 -7.50 -1.74
N PRO A 27 -5.00 -6.44 -2.27
CA PRO A 27 -6.15 -5.78 -1.66
C PRO A 27 -7.32 -6.74 -1.46
N LEU A 28 -7.95 -6.64 -0.30
CA LEU A 28 -9.21 -7.32 0.00
C LEU A 28 -10.37 -6.55 -0.64
N PRO A 29 -11.49 -7.22 -0.95
CA PRO A 29 -12.67 -6.57 -1.52
C PRO A 29 -13.15 -5.35 -0.73
N ASP A 30 -13.21 -5.46 0.60
CA ASP A 30 -13.55 -4.36 1.51
C ASP A 30 -12.60 -3.16 1.40
N GLU A 31 -11.30 -3.42 1.24
CA GLU A 31 -10.28 -2.37 1.08
C GLU A 31 -10.40 -1.69 -0.28
N LEU A 32 -10.72 -2.45 -1.33
CA LEU A 32 -11.01 -1.92 -2.66
C LEU A 32 -12.22 -0.98 -2.62
N GLU A 33 -13.31 -1.40 -1.97
CA GLU A 33 -14.50 -0.58 -1.79
C GLU A 33 -14.21 0.68 -0.96
N TRP A 34 -13.49 0.53 0.14
CA TRP A 34 -13.07 1.67 0.95
C TRP A 34 -12.24 2.67 0.14
N ALA A 35 -11.22 2.21 -0.59
CA ALA A 35 -10.39 3.07 -1.42
C ALA A 35 -11.20 3.76 -2.53
N ARG A 36 -12.19 3.06 -3.11
CA ARG A 36 -13.15 3.61 -4.09
C ARG A 36 -14.00 4.73 -3.49
N ARG A 37 -14.42 4.63 -2.24
CA ARG A 37 -15.23 5.64 -1.54
C ARG A 37 -14.39 6.81 -1.02
N SER A 38 -13.14 6.57 -0.61
CA SER A 38 -12.26 7.58 -0.03
C SER A 38 -11.57 8.48 -1.06
N THR A 39 -11.53 8.08 -2.33
CA THR A 39 -10.82 8.82 -3.39
C THR A 39 -11.69 9.07 -4.61
N ARG A 40 -11.46 10.18 -5.29
CA ARG A 40 -12.08 10.50 -6.58
C ARG A 40 -10.99 10.44 -7.66
N GLY A 41 -11.04 9.41 -8.51
CA GLY A 41 -10.07 9.17 -9.59
C GLY A 41 -9.10 8.02 -9.31
N GLU A 42 -8.51 7.48 -10.38
CA GLU A 42 -7.66 6.28 -10.30
C GLU A 42 -6.29 6.55 -9.69
N ARG A 43 -5.67 7.69 -9.99
CA ARG A 43 -4.36 8.10 -9.41
C ARG A 43 -4.38 8.14 -7.87
N PRO A 44 -5.27 8.92 -7.21
CA PRO A 44 -5.30 8.94 -5.76
C PRO A 44 -5.72 7.60 -5.16
N ARG A 45 -6.58 6.85 -5.86
CA ARG A 45 -6.99 5.49 -5.46
C ARG A 45 -5.82 4.52 -5.41
N LEU A 46 -5.00 4.48 -6.47
CA LEU A 46 -3.79 3.65 -6.52
C LEU A 46 -2.85 4.02 -5.37
N GLY A 47 -2.59 5.32 -5.20
CA GLY A 47 -1.72 5.79 -4.13
C GLY A 47 -2.21 5.38 -2.75
N LEU A 48 -3.51 5.58 -2.48
CA LEU A 48 -4.12 5.21 -1.20
C LEU A 48 -4.00 3.71 -0.92
N MET A 49 -4.25 2.86 -1.91
CA MET A 49 -4.15 1.40 -1.75
C MET A 49 -2.72 0.93 -1.51
N VAL A 50 -1.75 1.48 -2.26
CA VAL A 50 -0.33 1.16 -2.04
C VAL A 50 0.06 1.54 -0.62
N LEU A 51 -0.29 2.75 -0.17
CA LEU A 51 0.00 3.20 1.20
C LEU A 51 -0.65 2.32 2.26
N LEU A 52 -1.89 1.87 2.03
CA LEU A 52 -2.58 0.94 2.92
C LEU A 52 -1.80 -0.38 3.05
N LYS A 53 -1.43 -1.00 1.92
CA LYS A 53 -0.72 -2.28 1.94
C LYS A 53 0.66 -2.19 2.55
N VAL A 54 1.38 -1.14 2.21
CA VAL A 54 2.68 -0.86 2.81
C VAL A 54 2.55 -0.65 4.33
N PHE A 55 1.55 0.10 4.78
CA PHE A 55 1.31 0.30 6.21
C PHE A 55 0.90 -0.98 6.94
N GLN A 56 0.13 -1.88 6.30
CA GLN A 56 -0.23 -3.17 6.90
C GLN A 56 0.99 -4.08 7.12
N GLN A 57 1.98 -4.02 6.23
CA GLN A 57 3.18 -4.86 6.31
C GLN A 57 4.29 -4.23 7.16
N LEU A 58 4.51 -2.91 7.01
CA LEU A 58 5.61 -2.21 7.66
C LEU A 58 5.20 -1.52 8.96
N HIS A 59 3.92 -1.25 9.18
CA HIS A 59 3.37 -0.47 10.30
C HIS A 59 3.85 0.99 10.37
N TYR A 60 4.51 1.49 9.31
CA TYR A 60 4.86 2.89 9.11
C TYR A 60 4.77 3.24 7.62
N PHE A 61 4.91 4.54 7.30
CA PHE A 61 4.97 5.02 5.92
C PHE A 61 6.43 5.24 5.51
N PRO A 62 7.00 4.39 4.65
CA PRO A 62 8.33 4.63 4.09
C PRO A 62 8.29 5.82 3.10
N PRO A 63 9.46 6.33 2.69
CA PRO A 63 9.54 7.26 1.57
C PRO A 63 8.87 6.67 0.33
N ILE A 64 8.15 7.48 -0.44
CA ILE A 64 7.43 7.02 -1.63
C ILE A 64 8.39 6.39 -2.66
N ASP A 65 9.60 6.95 -2.76
CA ASP A 65 10.67 6.45 -3.64
C ASP A 65 11.23 5.09 -3.23
N SER A 66 11.13 4.73 -1.94
CA SER A 66 11.58 3.44 -1.42
C SER A 66 10.56 2.31 -1.63
N ILE A 67 9.36 2.61 -2.15
CA ILE A 67 8.33 1.59 -2.39
C ILE A 67 8.67 0.86 -3.70
N PRO A 68 8.84 -0.48 -3.67
CA PRO A 68 9.20 -1.22 -4.88
C PRO A 68 8.13 -1.10 -5.97
N PRO A 69 8.53 -0.95 -7.25
CA PRO A 69 7.58 -0.87 -8.35
C PRO A 69 6.73 -2.15 -8.48
N ALA A 70 7.27 -3.31 -8.08
CA ALA A 70 6.53 -4.58 -8.04
C ALA A 70 5.31 -4.52 -7.10
N VAL A 71 5.41 -3.82 -5.96
CA VAL A 71 4.27 -3.63 -5.04
C VAL A 71 3.21 -2.77 -5.71
N VAL A 72 3.64 -1.68 -6.34
CA VAL A 72 2.73 -0.77 -7.06
C VAL A 72 2.00 -1.51 -8.17
N ASP A 73 2.73 -2.28 -8.98
CA ASP A 73 2.21 -3.04 -10.12
C ASP A 73 1.21 -4.11 -9.70
N HIS A 74 1.52 -4.85 -8.64
CA HIS A 74 0.61 -5.85 -8.10
C HIS A 74 -0.68 -5.23 -7.56
N VAL A 75 -0.57 -4.13 -6.80
CA VAL A 75 -1.73 -3.45 -6.22
C VAL A 75 -2.63 -2.87 -7.32
N ARG A 76 -2.08 -2.26 -8.37
CA ARG A 76 -2.89 -1.75 -9.48
C ARG A 76 -3.59 -2.87 -10.25
N ALA A 77 -2.92 -4.00 -10.47
CA ALA A 77 -3.51 -5.13 -11.17
C ALA A 77 -4.69 -5.70 -10.37
N ALA A 78 -4.52 -5.86 -9.06
CA ALA A 78 -5.57 -6.32 -8.16
C ALA A 78 -6.70 -5.28 -7.97
N ALA A 79 -6.42 -4.00 -8.18
CA ALA A 79 -7.37 -2.91 -8.08
C ALA A 79 -8.15 -2.61 -9.39
N ASP A 80 -7.81 -3.29 -10.48
CA ASP A 80 -8.31 -3.00 -11.84
C ASP A 80 -8.07 -1.53 -12.23
N ILE A 81 -6.83 -1.05 -12.03
CA ILE A 81 -6.42 0.32 -12.40
C ILE A 81 -5.54 0.28 -13.64
N GLY A 82 -5.84 1.17 -14.60
CA GLY A 82 -5.13 1.23 -15.88
C GLY A 82 -3.64 1.54 -15.78
N ASP A 83 -2.85 1.05 -16.73
CA ASP A 83 -1.39 1.19 -16.77
C ASP A 83 -0.87 2.62 -16.87
N THR A 84 -1.70 3.47 -17.46
CA THR A 84 -1.42 4.89 -17.67
C THR A 84 -1.42 5.69 -16.35
N VAL A 85 -1.91 5.09 -15.26
CA VAL A 85 -2.03 5.72 -13.96
C VAL A 85 -0.71 5.61 -13.21
N ARG A 86 0.09 6.69 -13.27
CA ARG A 86 1.35 6.79 -12.54
C ARG A 86 1.13 6.88 -11.02
N PHE A 87 1.84 6.04 -10.28
CA PHE A 87 2.00 6.15 -8.83
C PHE A 87 2.97 7.28 -8.47
N GLY A 88 2.60 8.07 -7.48
CA GLY A 88 3.42 9.16 -6.96
C GLY A 88 2.59 10.20 -6.23
N TYR A 89 3.25 10.97 -5.38
CA TYR A 89 2.67 12.12 -4.70
C TYR A 89 3.50 13.35 -4.98
N ASP A 90 2.84 14.43 -5.37
CA ASP A 90 3.47 15.74 -5.42
C ASP A 90 3.30 16.41 -4.05
N ALA A 91 4.29 16.20 -3.18
CA ALA A 91 4.27 16.74 -1.82
C ALA A 91 4.37 18.28 -1.77
N ALA A 92 4.90 18.90 -2.83
CA ALA A 92 5.02 20.36 -2.95
C ALA A 92 3.69 21.01 -3.33
N THR A 93 2.87 20.32 -4.11
CA THR A 93 1.67 20.89 -4.76
C THR A 93 0.37 20.39 -4.14
N SER A 94 0.39 19.28 -3.37
CA SER A 94 -0.84 18.70 -2.85
C SER A 94 -0.73 18.09 -1.43
N PRO A 95 -1.64 18.44 -0.50
CA PRO A 95 -1.72 17.83 0.83
C PRO A 95 -2.32 16.40 0.80
N THR A 96 -2.57 15.85 -0.38
CA THR A 96 -3.21 14.54 -0.59
C THR A 96 -2.45 13.40 0.10
N LEU A 97 -1.10 13.46 0.12
CA LEU A 97 -0.28 12.47 0.82
C LEU A 97 -0.65 12.36 2.31
N PHE A 98 -0.68 13.51 3.01
CA PHE A 98 -0.99 13.56 4.44
C PHE A 98 -2.44 13.15 4.72
N ARG A 99 -3.38 13.51 3.83
CA ARG A 99 -4.77 13.05 3.92
C ARG A 99 -4.89 11.54 3.83
N HIS A 100 -4.14 10.92 2.92
CA HIS A 100 -4.11 9.46 2.81
C HIS A 100 -3.43 8.81 4.01
N TYR A 101 -2.35 9.37 4.55
CA TYR A 101 -1.77 8.88 5.81
C TYR A 101 -2.78 8.88 6.96
N ALA A 102 -3.56 9.96 7.10
CA ALA A 102 -4.62 10.05 8.10
C ALA A 102 -5.72 9.00 7.85
N ALA A 103 -6.15 8.85 6.59
CA ALA A 103 -7.18 7.87 6.21
C ALA A 103 -6.73 6.43 6.50
N VAL A 104 -5.50 6.05 6.13
CA VAL A 104 -4.93 4.72 6.39
C VAL A 104 -4.79 4.46 7.89
N ARG A 105 -4.32 5.42 8.68
CA ARG A 105 -4.26 5.29 10.14
C ARG A 105 -5.64 5.13 10.77
N GLY A 106 -6.66 5.80 10.22
CA GLY A 106 -8.05 5.69 10.66
C GLY A 106 -8.71 4.35 10.32
N LEU A 107 -8.22 3.63 9.30
CA LEU A 107 -8.76 2.33 8.86
C LEU A 107 -8.34 1.15 9.76
N GLY A 108 -7.75 1.41 10.94
CA GLY A 108 -7.00 0.46 11.78
C GLY A 108 -7.73 -0.79 12.31
N ARG A 109 -8.80 -1.29 11.69
CA ARG A 109 -9.52 -2.51 12.10
C ARG A 109 -10.09 -3.40 10.98
N MET A 110 -9.81 -3.16 9.70
CA MET A 110 -10.33 -4.05 8.63
C MET A 110 -9.46 -5.27 8.33
N SER A 111 -8.17 -5.26 8.69
CA SER A 111 -7.25 -6.38 8.40
C SER A 111 -7.15 -7.36 9.58
N ALA A 112 -8.29 -7.84 10.09
CA ALA A 112 -8.31 -9.08 10.86
C ALA A 112 -8.42 -10.22 9.85
N ARG A 113 -7.26 -10.76 9.41
CA ARG A 113 -7.23 -12.10 8.83
C ARG A 113 -7.89 -13.02 9.86
N THR A 114 -9.01 -13.65 9.49
CA THR A 114 -9.82 -14.56 10.31
C THR A 114 -8.97 -15.57 11.07
#